data_AF-A0A3E2A2T1-F1
#
_entry.id   AF-A0A3E2A2T1-F1
#
_cell.length_a   1.000
_cell.length_b   1.000
_cell.length_c   1.000
_cell.angle_alpha   90.00
_cell.angle_beta   90.00
_cell.angle_gamma   90.00
#
_symmetry.space_group_name_H-M   'P 1'
#
loop_
_entity.id
_entity.type
_entity.pdbx_description
1 polymer ?
#
loop_
_entity_poly.entity_id
_entity_poly.type
_entity_poly.pdbx_seq_one_letter_code
_entity_poly.pdbx_strand_id
1 'polypeptide(L)'
;MTGENPFCATWSRSGNLLCHGHWIITWQGQAVTLPEARQEKDMGTWAIYSIIDPEDETFAQGLPEDDWIIDNVDWLTDLFFDHAIPLETDSYRQFYQAVNKQDWRCTSCAGCM
;
A
#
# COMPACT_ATOMS: atom_id res chain seq x y z
N MET A 1 6.89 -20.10 -8.31
CA MET A 1 5.79 -19.87 -9.27
C MET A 1 5.37 -18.42 -9.08
N THR A 2 5.95 -17.51 -9.86
CA THR A 2 5.70 -16.07 -9.80
C THR A 2 4.32 -15.81 -10.38
N GLY A 3 3.29 -15.83 -9.54
CA GLY A 3 2.00 -15.23 -9.87
C GLY A 3 2.27 -13.74 -10.09
N GLU A 4 2.15 -13.28 -11.33
CA GLU A 4 2.20 -11.85 -11.63
C GLU A 4 0.97 -11.20 -10.99
N ASN A 5 1.18 -10.46 -9.90
CA ASN A 5 0.12 -9.66 -9.31
C ASN A 5 -0.39 -8.69 -10.40
N PRO A 6 -1.68 -8.70 -10.76
CA PRO A 6 -2.24 -7.82 -11.79
C PRO A 6 -2.28 -6.35 -11.31
N PHE A 7 -2.08 -6.14 -10.01
CA PHE A 7 -1.93 -4.84 -9.37
C PHE A 7 -0.49 -4.34 -9.43
N CYS A 8 -0.32 -3.13 -9.93
CA CYS A 8 0.91 -2.38 -9.85
C CYS A 8 0.62 -1.09 -9.08
N ALA A 9 1.10 -1.03 -7.84
CA ALA A 9 1.10 0.18 -7.04
C ALA A 9 2.47 0.84 -7.15
N THR A 10 2.51 2.16 -7.20
CA THR A 10 3.74 2.95 -7.18
C THR A 10 3.47 4.27 -6.50
N TRP A 11 4.39 4.72 -5.66
CA TRP A 11 4.31 6.04 -5.04
C TRP A 11 4.86 7.09 -6.01
N SER A 12 4.12 8.17 -6.24
CA SER A 12 4.46 9.17 -7.27
C SER A 12 5.65 10.07 -6.93
N ARG A 13 6.15 10.03 -5.68
CA ARG A 13 7.22 10.88 -5.17
C ARG A 13 8.28 10.04 -4.46
N SER A 14 9.48 10.57 -4.33
CA SER A 14 10.56 9.95 -3.56
C SER A 14 11.45 11.03 -2.95
N GLY A 15 12.18 10.69 -1.88
CA GLY A 15 13.06 11.64 -1.17
C GLY A 15 12.31 12.62 -0.25
N ASN A 16 12.75 13.88 -0.21
CA ASN A 16 12.28 14.88 0.77
C ASN A 16 10.80 15.32 0.60
N LEU A 17 10.14 14.91 -0.49
CA LEU A 17 8.73 15.21 -0.77
C LEU A 17 7.86 13.95 -0.70
N LEU A 18 8.32 12.90 -0.01
CA LEU A 18 7.58 11.66 0.17
C LEU A 18 6.19 11.92 0.79
N CYS A 19 6.09 12.86 1.73
CA CYS A 19 4.85 13.28 2.38
C CYS A 19 3.85 14.05 1.51
N HIS A 20 4.24 14.48 0.31
CA HIS A 20 3.37 15.17 -0.67
C HIS A 20 3.16 14.32 -1.94
N GLY A 21 3.46 13.02 -1.87
CA GLY A 21 3.16 12.10 -2.95
C GLY A 21 1.71 11.63 -2.93
N HIS A 22 1.40 10.82 -3.93
CA HIS A 22 0.13 10.11 -4.00
C HIS A 22 0.33 8.72 -4.58
N TRP A 23 -0.54 7.80 -4.20
CA TRP A 23 -0.58 6.46 -4.75
C TRP A 23 -1.04 6.48 -6.20
N ILE A 24 -0.25 5.83 -7.06
CA ILE A 24 -0.60 5.51 -8.44
C ILE A 24 -0.79 3.99 -8.47
N ILE A 25 -2.05 3.55 -8.52
CA ILE A 25 -2.38 2.13 -8.59
C ILE A 25 -2.98 1.85 -9.96
N THR A 26 -2.52 0.77 -10.58
CA THR A 26 -3.07 0.26 -11.82
C THR A 26 -3.39 -1.22 -11.68
N TRP A 27 -4.51 -1.64 -12.25
CA TRP A 27 -4.96 -3.03 -12.28
C TRP A 27 -5.17 -3.45 -13.73
N GLN A 28 -4.39 -4.42 -14.21
CA GLN A 28 -4.42 -4.88 -15.62
C GLN A 28 -4.32 -3.73 -16.65
N GLY A 29 -3.63 -2.64 -16.31
CA GLY A 29 -3.51 -1.44 -17.14
C GLY A 29 -4.62 -0.39 -16.96
N GLN A 30 -5.63 -0.66 -16.14
CA GLN A 30 -6.65 0.31 -15.73
C GLN A 30 -6.19 1.09 -14.50
N ALA A 31 -6.26 2.42 -14.53
CA ALA A 31 -5.95 3.25 -13.37
C ALA A 31 -7.03 3.08 -12.29
N VAL A 32 -6.61 2.68 -11.09
CA VAL A 32 -7.46 2.52 -9.91
C VAL A 32 -7.27 3.77 -9.06
N THR A 33 -8.32 4.59 -8.94
CA THR A 33 -8.23 5.86 -8.21
C THR A 33 -8.67 5.64 -6.79
N LEU A 34 -7.72 5.75 -5.85
CA LEU A 34 -8.01 5.66 -4.43
C LEU A 34 -8.79 6.89 -3.94
N PRO A 35 -9.53 6.76 -2.82
CA PRO A 35 -10.13 7.91 -2.16
C PRO A 35 -9.07 8.96 -1.78
N GLU A 36 -9.35 10.24 -2.03
CA GLU A 36 -8.41 11.36 -1.81
C GLU A 36 -7.76 11.34 -0.41
N ALA A 37 -8.56 11.04 0.63
CA ALA A 37 -8.11 10.94 2.01
C ALA A 37 -7.02 9.88 2.27
N ARG A 38 -6.88 8.90 1.36
CA ARG A 38 -5.94 7.77 1.44
C ARG A 38 -4.89 7.83 0.33
N GLN A 39 -5.20 8.45 -0.80
CA GLN A 39 -4.28 8.55 -1.92
C GLN A 39 -2.98 9.26 -1.52
N GLU A 40 -3.06 10.26 -0.64
CA GLU A 40 -1.91 11.05 -0.15
C GLU A 40 -1.32 10.54 1.18
N LYS A 41 -1.75 9.37 1.68
CA LYS A 41 -1.27 8.79 2.94
C LYS A 41 -0.58 7.45 2.73
N ASP A 42 0.25 7.07 3.69
CA ASP A 42 0.78 5.72 3.77
C ASP A 42 -0.35 4.69 3.88
N MET A 43 -0.14 3.50 3.30
CA MET A 43 -1.19 2.48 3.29
C MET A 43 -1.32 1.74 4.60
N GLY A 44 -0.37 1.84 5.54
CA GLY A 44 -0.52 1.18 6.82
C GLY A 44 -0.08 -0.28 6.82
N THR A 45 0.65 -0.73 5.80
CA THR A 45 1.04 -2.14 5.67
C THR A 45 2.15 -2.51 6.65
N TRP A 46 2.20 -3.80 7.02
CA TRP A 46 3.24 -4.35 7.88
C TRP A 46 4.59 -4.39 7.16
N ALA A 47 5.50 -3.54 7.62
CA ALA A 47 6.91 -3.66 7.28
C ALA A 47 7.78 -3.09 8.42
N ILE A 48 9.04 -3.49 8.41
CA ILE A 48 10.05 -2.92 9.30
C ILE A 48 10.62 -1.69 8.60
N TYR A 49 10.14 -0.51 8.97
CA TYR A 49 10.56 0.77 8.40
C TYR A 49 11.79 1.36 9.12
N SER A 50 12.62 0.49 9.70
CA SER A 50 13.86 0.87 10.36
C SER A 50 15.03 0.78 9.38
N ILE A 51 15.76 1.88 9.24
CA ILE A 51 16.97 1.94 8.42
C ILE A 51 18.17 1.32 9.17
N ILE A 52 18.13 1.35 10.51
CA ILE A 52 19.23 0.92 11.37
C ILE A 52 19.19 -0.59 11.57
N ASP A 53 18.01 -1.14 11.84
CA ASP A 53 17.81 -2.57 12.12
C ASP A 53 16.57 -3.08 11.34
N PRO A 54 16.75 -3.46 10.06
CA PRO A 54 15.64 -3.88 9.19
C PRO A 54 15.06 -5.27 9.53
N GLU A 55 15.68 -6.01 10.46
CA GLU A 55 15.22 -7.33 10.93
C GLU A 55 14.55 -7.28 12.31
N ASP A 56 14.57 -6.12 12.97
CA ASP A 56 14.01 -5.97 14.31
C ASP A 56 12.50 -5.69 14.24
N GLU A 57 11.72 -6.73 14.56
CA GLU A 57 10.25 -6.69 14.61
C GLU A 57 9.70 -5.67 15.61
N THR A 58 10.51 -5.17 16.56
CA THR A 58 10.14 -4.09 17.48
C THR A 58 9.88 -2.77 16.74
N PHE A 59 10.49 -2.59 15.58
CA PHE A 59 10.27 -1.45 14.69
C PHE A 59 9.27 -1.74 13.57
N ALA A 60 8.65 -2.93 13.57
CA ALA A 60 7.60 -3.21 12.62
C ALA A 60 6.39 -2.30 12.90
N GLN A 61 5.92 -1.64 11.85
CA GLN A 61 4.76 -0.76 11.90
C GLN A 61 3.72 -1.20 10.90
N GLY A 62 2.45 -0.91 11.20
CA GLY A 62 1.32 -1.24 10.35
C GLY A 62 0.55 -2.46 10.83
N LEU A 63 -0.21 -3.05 9.91
CA LEU A 63 -1.01 -4.25 10.14
C LEU A 63 -0.60 -5.36 9.18
N PRO A 64 -0.53 -6.62 9.65
CA PRO A 64 -0.24 -7.77 8.78
C PRO A 64 -1.34 -7.92 7.72
N GLU A 65 -1.03 -8.65 6.63
CA GLU A 65 -1.90 -8.78 5.45
C GLU A 65 -3.37 -9.04 5.80
N ASP A 66 -3.67 -10.07 6.60
CA ASP A 66 -5.05 -10.41 6.96
C ASP A 66 -5.75 -9.32 7.79
N ASP A 67 -5.10 -8.79 8.85
CA ASP A 67 -5.69 -7.71 9.67
C ASP A 67 -5.89 -6.42 8.88
N TRP A 68 -4.92 -6.08 8.02
CA TRP A 68 -5.01 -4.92 7.15
C TRP A 68 -6.17 -5.03 6.19
N ILE A 69 -6.34 -6.19 5.54
CA ILE A 69 -7.45 -6.43 4.62
C ILE A 69 -8.78 -6.30 5.38
N ILE A 70 -8.92 -6.86 6.59
CA ILE A 70 -10.15 -6.79 7.37
C ILE A 70 -10.49 -5.34 7.75
N ASP A 71 -9.52 -4.56 8.21
CA ASP A 71 -9.73 -3.14 8.59
C ASP A 71 -10.09 -2.27 7.38
N ASN A 72 -9.56 -2.63 6.21
CA ASN A 72 -9.71 -1.86 4.98
C ASN A 72 -10.75 -2.42 4.00
N VAL A 73 -11.40 -3.54 4.32
CA VAL A 73 -12.32 -4.26 3.43
C VAL A 73 -13.48 -3.40 2.98
N ASP A 74 -13.97 -2.51 3.84
CA ASP A 74 -15.13 -1.66 3.60
C ASP A 74 -14.94 -0.81 2.33
N TRP A 75 -13.91 0.03 2.31
CA TRP A 75 -13.61 0.88 1.15
C TRP A 75 -12.91 0.13 0.01
N LEU A 76 -12.18 -0.97 0.29
CA LEU A 76 -11.61 -1.81 -0.76
C LEU A 76 -12.70 -2.47 -1.58
N THR A 77 -13.79 -2.90 -0.92
CA THR A 77 -14.94 -3.50 -1.59
C THR A 77 -15.60 -2.49 -2.54
N ASP A 78 -15.83 -1.27 -2.08
CA ASP A 78 -16.36 -0.18 -2.92
C ASP A 78 -15.43 0.12 -4.11
N LEU A 79 -14.13 0.26 -3.86
CA LEU A 79 -13.13 0.52 -4.90
C LEU A 79 -13.09 -0.59 -5.94
N PHE A 80 -13.09 -1.85 -5.49
CA PHE A 80 -13.02 -3.00 -6.37
C PHE A 80 -14.32 -3.12 -7.17
N PHE A 81 -15.45 -2.85 -6.54
CA PHE A 81 -16.74 -2.85 -7.22
C PHE A 81 -16.81 -1.77 -8.32
N ASP A 82 -16.37 -0.54 -8.02
CA ASP A 82 -16.34 0.57 -8.99
C ASP A 82 -15.44 0.26 -10.20
N HIS A 83 -14.30 -0.38 -9.94
CA HIS A 83 -13.33 -0.75 -10.97
C HIS A 83 -13.54 -2.14 -11.59
N ALA A 84 -14.65 -2.82 -11.29
CA ALA A 84 -14.99 -4.16 -11.78
C ALA A 84 -13.93 -5.24 -11.47
N ILE A 85 -13.29 -5.12 -10.31
CA ILE A 85 -12.29 -6.04 -9.78
C ILE A 85 -12.99 -7.17 -9.01
N PRO A 86 -12.51 -8.43 -9.10
CA PRO A 86 -13.07 -9.53 -8.33
C PRO A 86 -12.92 -9.29 -6.82
N LEU A 87 -14.03 -9.32 -6.08
CA LEU A 87 -14.10 -9.19 -4.62
C LEU A 87 -13.68 -10.49 -3.91
N GLU A 88 -12.56 -11.08 -4.32
CA GLU A 88 -12.02 -12.32 -3.79
C GLU A 88 -10.86 -12.04 -2.84
N THR A 89 -10.66 -12.92 -1.85
CA THR A 89 -9.53 -12.83 -0.90
C THR A 89 -8.20 -12.66 -1.63
N ASP A 90 -8.00 -13.38 -2.74
CA ASP A 90 -6.80 -13.26 -3.57
C ASP A 90 -6.58 -11.83 -4.11
N SER A 91 -7.63 -11.15 -4.58
CA SER A 91 -7.53 -9.79 -5.10
C SER A 91 -7.08 -8.81 -4.02
N TYR A 92 -7.62 -8.93 -2.80
CA TYR A 92 -7.21 -8.09 -1.67
C TYR A 92 -5.76 -8.35 -1.27
N ARG A 93 -5.33 -9.62 -1.25
CA ARG A 93 -3.93 -10.00 -0.98
C ARG A 93 -2.98 -9.48 -2.05
N GLN A 94 -3.35 -9.60 -3.32
CA GLN A 94 -2.56 -9.05 -4.42
C GLN A 94 -2.44 -7.54 -4.35
N PHE A 95 -3.52 -6.84 -3.96
CA PHE A 95 -3.50 -5.40 -3.72
C PHE A 95 -2.53 -5.06 -2.57
N TYR A 96 -2.68 -5.72 -1.42
CA TYR A 96 -1.79 -5.55 -0.27
C TYR A 96 -0.33 -5.75 -0.63
N GLN A 97 0.00 -6.84 -1.33
CA GLN A 97 1.36 -7.12 -1.78
C GLN A 97 1.90 -6.10 -2.78
N ALA A 98 1.02 -5.50 -3.60
CA ALA A 98 1.42 -4.44 -4.51
C ALA A 98 1.75 -3.15 -3.74
N VAL A 99 0.89 -2.72 -2.81
CA VAL A 99 1.12 -1.51 -2.01
C VAL A 99 2.28 -1.69 -1.02
N ASN A 100 2.37 -2.83 -0.34
CA ASN A 100 3.40 -3.10 0.67
C ASN A 100 4.84 -2.99 0.12
N LYS A 101 5.05 -3.36 -1.14
CA LYS A 101 6.36 -3.21 -1.81
C LYS A 101 6.82 -1.76 -1.99
N GLN A 102 5.88 -0.82 -2.01
CA GLN A 102 6.10 0.60 -2.29
C GLN A 102 5.64 1.47 -1.12
N ASP A 103 5.18 0.84 -0.03
CA ASP A 103 4.68 1.54 1.14
C ASP A 103 5.83 2.21 1.86
N TRP A 104 5.54 3.35 2.46
CA TRP A 104 6.53 4.22 3.06
C TRP A 104 5.97 4.78 4.35
N ARG A 105 6.84 5.18 5.28
CA ARG A 105 6.42 5.87 6.51
C ARG A 105 7.07 7.24 6.57
N CYS A 106 6.41 8.19 7.23
CA CYS A 106 6.98 9.51 7.50
C CYS A 106 8.35 9.44 8.21
N THR A 107 8.61 8.40 9.02
CA THR A 107 9.92 8.12 9.63
C THR A 107 11.01 7.77 8.62
N SER A 108 10.65 7.30 7.43
CA SER A 108 11.58 7.04 6.31
C SER A 108 11.89 8.31 5.51
N CYS A 109 11.19 9.43 5.75
CA CYS A 109 11.59 10.73 5.22
C CYS A 109 12.83 11.18 6.00
N ALA A 110 14.03 10.98 5.43
CA ALA A 110 15.33 11.30 6.01
C ALA A 110 15.55 12.78 6.41
N GLY A 111 14.50 13.62 6.39
CA GLY A 111 14.52 15.05 6.74
C GLY A 111 13.44 15.50 7.73
N CYS A 112 12.60 14.62 8.27
CA CYS A 112 11.67 14.99 9.35
C CYS A 112 12.27 14.65 10.72
N MET A 113 13.26 15.45 11.14
CA MET A 113 13.63 15.64 12.55
C MET A 113 12.88 16.84 13.11
#